data_AF-A0A3A1NDM2-F1
#
_entry.id   AF-A0A3A1NDM2-F1
#
_cell.length_a   1.000
_cell.length_b   1.000
_cell.length_c   1.000
_cell.angle_alpha   90.00
_cell.angle_beta   90.00
_cell.angle_gamma   90.00
#
_symmetry.space_group_name_H-M   'P 1'
#
loop_
_entity.id
_entity.type
_entity.pdbx_description
1 polymer ?
#
loop_
_entity_poly.entity_id
_entity_poly.type
_entity_poly.pdbx_seq_one_letter_code
_entity_poly.pdbx_strand_id
1 'polypeptide(L)'
;MKNINKQESLELAPSEIQVLEMIRNKRFISIKLIIKNGEVDVIEGLERMHTGERIIDLLKQHDFQNLEIKQSNGKIVCVNRIFRKKVSPSGKTKRS
;
A
#
# COMPACT_ATOMS: atom_id res chain seq x y z
N MET A 1 -22.75 0.25 -40.60
CA MET A 1 -22.70 -0.27 -39.22
C MET A 1 -21.25 -0.48 -38.83
N LYS A 2 -20.69 0.31 -37.90
CA LYS A 2 -19.32 0.12 -37.39
C LYS A 2 -19.38 -0.84 -36.20
N ASN A 3 -18.62 -1.94 -36.28
CA ASN A 3 -18.54 -2.95 -35.23
C ASN A 3 -18.05 -2.35 -33.92
N ILE A 4 -18.82 -2.59 -32.87
CA ILE A 4 -18.53 -2.24 -31.48
C ILE A 4 -17.76 -3.42 -30.87
N ASN A 5 -16.82 -3.11 -29.96
CA ASN A 5 -16.15 -4.02 -29.02
C ASN A 5 -15.10 -5.01 -29.58
N LYS A 6 -13.89 -4.50 -29.82
CA LYS A 6 -12.72 -5.19 -29.28
C LYS A 6 -12.31 -4.42 -28.03
N GLN A 7 -12.94 -4.75 -26.92
CA GLN A 7 -12.49 -4.28 -25.62
C GLN A 7 -11.16 -4.99 -25.41
N GLU A 8 -10.06 -4.31 -25.74
CA GLU A 8 -8.73 -4.78 -25.38
C GLU A 8 -8.78 -5.04 -23.87
N SER A 9 -8.63 -6.29 -23.48
CA SER A 9 -8.47 -6.64 -22.07
C SER A 9 -7.16 -6.00 -21.64
N LEU A 10 -7.24 -4.79 -21.10
CA LEU A 10 -6.11 -4.12 -20.48
C LEU A 10 -5.71 -4.98 -19.29
N GLU A 11 -4.60 -5.68 -19.42
CA GLU A 11 -3.98 -6.36 -18.30
C GLU A 11 -3.63 -5.33 -17.23
N LEU A 12 -3.87 -5.69 -15.96
CA LEU A 12 -3.54 -4.82 -14.85
C LEU A 12 -2.02 -4.66 -14.75
N ALA A 13 -1.57 -3.42 -14.58
CA ALA A 13 -0.18 -3.15 -14.30
C ALA A 13 0.25 -3.81 -12.98
N PRO A 14 1.53 -4.18 -12.80
CA PRO A 14 2.00 -4.79 -11.55
C PRO A 14 1.67 -3.98 -10.29
N SER A 15 1.64 -2.65 -10.39
CA SER A 15 1.25 -1.77 -9.29
C SER A 15 -0.24 -1.86 -8.98
N GLU A 16 -1.10 -1.98 -9.99
CA GLU A 16 -2.55 -2.18 -9.80
C GLU A 16 -2.85 -3.55 -9.18
N ILE A 17 -2.15 -4.59 -9.63
CA ILE A 17 -2.21 -5.93 -9.01
C ILE A 17 -1.83 -5.84 -7.53
N GLN A 18 -0.74 -5.13 -7.20
CA GLN A 18 -0.31 -4.95 -5.82
C GLN A 18 -1.39 -4.27 -4.95
N VAL A 19 -2.09 -3.26 -5.49
CA VAL A 19 -3.20 -2.61 -4.77
C VAL A 19 -4.33 -3.62 -4.51
N LEU A 20 -4.70 -4.43 -5.50
CA LEU A 20 -5.73 -5.46 -5.33
C LEU A 20 -5.33 -6.52 -4.30
N GLU A 21 -4.07 -6.92 -4.25
CA GLU A 21 -3.55 -7.81 -3.22
C GLU A 21 -3.68 -7.20 -1.82
N MET A 22 -3.33 -5.91 -1.67
CA MET A 22 -3.49 -5.20 -0.40
C MET A 22 -4.97 -5.15 0.04
N ILE A 23 -5.89 -4.91 -0.89
CA ILE A 23 -7.34 -4.95 -0.61
C ILE A 23 -7.76 -6.36 -0.16
N ARG A 24 -7.34 -7.40 -0.89
CA ARG A 24 -7.69 -8.80 -0.58
C ARG A 24 -7.16 -9.26 0.79
N ASN A 25 -6.00 -8.75 1.21
CA ASN A 25 -5.40 -9.12 2.49
C ASN A 25 -6.20 -8.64 3.71
N LYS A 26 -7.14 -7.69 3.57
CA LYS A 26 -8.00 -7.16 4.66
C LYS A 26 -7.24 -6.65 5.90
N ARG A 27 -5.95 -6.36 5.74
CA ARG A 27 -5.06 -5.88 6.82
C ARG A 27 -5.10 -4.35 6.97
N PHE A 28 -5.34 -3.65 5.87
CA PHE A 28 -5.28 -2.20 5.84
C PHE A 28 -6.64 -1.59 6.17
N ILE A 29 -6.64 -0.60 7.06
CA ILE A 29 -7.81 0.25 7.33
C ILE A 29 -8.08 1.12 6.11
N SER A 30 -7.01 1.65 5.50
CA SER A 30 -7.10 2.46 4.29
C SER A 30 -5.88 2.27 3.40
N ILE A 31 -6.11 2.34 2.09
CA ILE A 31 -5.06 2.35 1.08
C ILE A 31 -5.17 3.68 0.33
N LYS A 32 -4.07 4.40 0.22
CA LYS A 32 -3.97 5.67 -0.51
C LYS A 32 -3.00 5.52 -1.68
N LEU A 33 -3.43 5.99 -2.84
CA LEU A 33 -2.64 5.95 -4.07
C LEU A 33 -2.28 7.37 -4.47
N ILE A 34 -1.05 7.55 -4.97
CA ILE A 34 -0.64 8.76 -5.68
C ILE A 34 -0.41 8.36 -7.13
N ILE A 35 -1.14 9.01 -8.04
CA ILE A 35 -1.09 8.75 -9.48
C ILE A 35 -0.31 9.89 -10.15
N LYS A 36 0.61 9.53 -11.06
CA LYS A 36 1.33 10.48 -11.93
C LYS A 36 1.35 9.93 -13.34
N ASN A 37 1.04 10.80 -14.31
CA ASN A 37 0.99 10.42 -15.74
C ASN A 37 0.06 9.23 -16.04
N GLY A 38 -1.03 9.09 -15.28
CA GLY A 38 -1.97 7.97 -15.41
C GLY A 38 -1.52 6.65 -14.77
N GLU A 39 -0.34 6.62 -14.15
CA GLU A 39 0.22 5.43 -13.50
C GLU A 39 0.33 5.61 -11.98
N VAL A 40 0.26 4.51 -11.23
CA VAL A 40 0.46 4.51 -9.78
C VAL A 40 1.94 4.78 -9.46
N ASP A 41 2.24 5.93 -8.84
CA ASP A 41 3.59 6.34 -8.41
C ASP A 41 3.89 5.93 -6.97
N VAL A 42 2.88 5.99 -6.08
CA VAL A 42 3.05 5.63 -4.66
C VAL A 42 1.81 4.89 -4.16
N ILE A 43 2.06 3.87 -3.32
CA ILE A 43 1.05 3.16 -2.56
C ILE A 43 1.36 3.34 -1.07
N GLU A 44 0.40 3.87 -0.31
CA GLU A 44 0.45 4.02 1.15
C GLU A 44 -0.63 3.15 1.79
N GLY A 45 -0.26 2.31 2.76
CA GLY A 45 -1.17 1.46 3.51
C GLY A 45 -1.20 1.82 4.99
N LEU A 46 -2.37 2.16 5.52
CA LEU A 46 -2.59 2.36 6.95
C LEU A 46 -3.02 1.05 7.58
N GLU A 47 -2.27 0.56 8.56
CA GLU A 47 -2.54 -0.69 9.26
C GLU A 47 -2.71 -0.45 10.76
N ARG A 48 -3.74 -1.08 11.35
CA ARG A 48 -3.91 -1.14 12.81
C ARG A 48 -3.13 -2.33 13.33
N MET A 49 -2.17 -2.07 14.21
CA MET A 49 -1.38 -3.11 14.87
C MET A 49 -2.06 -3.58 16.15
N HIS A 50 -1.69 -4.78 16.60
CA HIS A 50 -2.15 -5.30 17.89
C HIS A 50 -1.52 -4.50 19.04
N THR A 51 -2.35 -4.05 19.98
CA THR A 51 -1.90 -3.18 21.09
C THR A 51 -1.10 -3.93 22.17
N GLY A 52 -1.00 -5.26 22.09
CA GLY A 52 -0.22 -6.09 23.01
C GLY A 52 1.27 -6.23 22.64
N GLU A 53 1.68 -5.81 21.45
CA GLU A 53 3.08 -5.87 21.04
C GLU A 53 3.93 -4.83 21.80
N ARG A 54 5.15 -5.20 22.18
CA ARG A 54 6.08 -4.25 22.79
C ARG A 54 6.49 -3.24 21.73
N ILE A 55 6.44 -1.95 22.06
CA ILE A 55 6.82 -0.86 21.15
C ILE A 55 8.23 -1.07 20.58
N ILE A 56 9.16 -1.58 21.37
CA ILE A 56 10.53 -1.83 20.92
C ILE A 56 10.60 -2.86 19.77
N ASP A 57 9.70 -3.85 19.76
CA ASP A 57 9.68 -4.87 18.72
C ASP A 57 9.07 -4.30 17.43
N LEU A 58 8.06 -3.43 17.54
CA LEU A 58 7.53 -2.67 16.41
C LEU A 58 8.61 -1.81 15.76
N LEU A 59 9.39 -1.07 16.56
CA LEU A 59 10.44 -0.17 16.05
C LEU A 59 11.56 -0.94 15.32
N LYS A 60 11.91 -2.15 15.79
CA LYS A 60 12.92 -3.02 15.16
C LYS A 60 12.53 -3.55 13.78
N GLN A 61 11.24 -3.56 13.43
CA GLN A 61 10.81 -4.06 12.13
C GLN A 61 11.29 -3.17 10.98
N HIS A 62 11.54 -1.88 11.23
CA HIS A 62 11.89 -0.87 10.21
C HIS A 62 10.93 -0.78 9.01
N ASP A 63 9.78 -1.47 9.08
CA ASP A 63 8.81 -1.62 7.99
C ASP A 63 7.64 -0.64 8.17
N PHE A 64 7.98 0.65 8.31
CA PHE A 64 7.02 1.74 8.35
C PHE A 64 7.69 3.06 8.02
N GLN A 65 6.95 3.95 7.39
CA GLN A 65 7.32 5.36 7.29
C GLN A 65 6.91 6.15 8.52
N ASN A 66 5.76 5.80 9.11
CA ASN A 66 5.22 6.46 10.29
C ASN A 66 4.61 5.43 11.25
N LEU A 67 4.78 5.64 12.56
CA LEU A 67 4.17 4.86 13.63
C LEU A 67 3.45 5.83 14.57
N GLU A 68 2.13 5.69 14.69
CA GLU A 68 1.28 6.48 15.58
C GLU A 68 0.83 5.61 16.75
N ILE A 69 1.03 6.11 17.98
CA ILE A 69 0.61 5.43 19.21
C ILE A 69 -0.31 6.38 19.98
N LYS A 70 -1.49 5.90 20.37
CA LYS A 70 -2.42 6.63 21.24
C LYS A 70 -2.54 5.93 22.57
N GLN A 71 -2.39 6.71 23.65
CA GLN A 71 -2.60 6.25 25.01
C GLN A 71 -3.83 6.90 25.63
N SER A 72 -4.48 6.16 26.52
CA SER A 72 -5.53 6.65 27.40
C SER A 72 -5.34 6.02 28.77
N ASN A 73 -5.30 6.83 29.82
CA ASN A 73 -5.12 6.38 31.21
C ASN A 73 -3.90 5.45 31.40
N GLY A 74 -2.76 5.80 30.77
CA GLY A 74 -1.52 5.02 30.82
C GLY A 74 -1.53 3.70 30.03
N LYS A 75 -2.63 3.37 29.33
CA LYS A 75 -2.74 2.17 28.49
C LYS A 75 -2.67 2.54 27.02
N ILE A 76 -1.95 1.75 26.24
CA ILE A 76 -1.96 1.85 24.78
C ILE A 76 -3.31 1.34 24.29
N VAL A 77 -4.06 2.21 23.61
CA VAL A 77 -5.39 1.89 23.07
C VAL A 77 -5.39 1.78 21.55
N CYS A 78 -4.35 2.28 20.89
CA CYS A 78 -4.23 2.23 19.45
C CYS A 78 -2.76 2.33 19.03
N VAL A 79 -2.39 1.50 18.06
CA VAL A 79 -1.12 1.60 17.35
C VAL A 79 -1.43 1.51 15.86
N ASN A 80 -1.12 2.55 15.11
CA ASN A 80 -1.25 2.56 13.66
C ASN A 80 0.13 2.69 13.03
N ARG A 81 0.36 2.00 11.91
CA ARG A 81 1.54 2.25 11.07
C ARG A 81 1.13 2.63 9.66
N ILE A 82 1.97 3.45 9.03
CA ILE A 82 1.89 3.73 7.59
C ILE A 82 3.05 3.04 6.92
N PHE A 83 2.74 2.09 6.05
CA PHE A 83 3.67 1.56 5.06
C PHE A 83 3.60 2.45 3.82
N ARG A 84 4.75 2.75 3.21
CA ARG A 84 4.83 3.48 1.94
C ARG A 84 5.80 2.83 0.99
N LYS A 85 5.33 2.56 -0.23
CA LYS A 85 6.16 2.08 -1.33
C LYS A 85 6.08 3.03 -2.51
N LYS A 86 7.23 3.52 -2.97
CA LYS A 86 7.34 4.17 -4.27
C LYS A 86 7.40 3.09 -5.34
N VAL A 87 6.51 3.16 -6.31
CA VAL A 87 6.54 2.29 -7.48
C VAL A 87 7.61 2.85 -8.40
N SER A 88 8.77 2.19 -8.46
CA SER A 88 9.78 2.52 -9.47
C SER A 88 9.14 2.35 -10.85
N PRO A 89 9.33 3.28 -11.80
CA PRO A 89 8.97 2.98 -13.18
C PRO A 89 9.80 1.76 -13.59
N SER A 90 9.12 0.64 -13.84
CA SER A 90 9.76 -0.57 -14.35
C SER A 90 10.53 -0.17 -15.60
N GLY A 91 11.84 -0.43 -15.59
CA GLY A 91 12.76 0.00 -16.62
C GLY A 91 12.23 -0.34 -18.01
N LYS A 92 12.42 0.60 -18.94
CA LYS A 92 12.42 0.26 -20.37
C LYS A 92 13.28 -0.98 -20.53
N THR A 93 12.69 -2.07 -21.01
CA THR A 93 13.41 -3.28 -21.41
C THR A 93 14.61 -2.85 -22.24
N LYS A 94 15.84 -3.04 -21.74
CA LYS A 94 17.02 -2.97 -22.58
C LYS A 94 16.85 -4.08 -23.61
N ARG A 95 16.44 -3.73 -24.83
CA ARG A 95 16.62 -4.59 -26.00
C ARG A 95 18.13 -4.67 -26.23
N SER A 96 18.72 -5.76 -25.76
CA SER A 96 19.99 -6.31 -26.28
C SER A 96 19.80 -6.73 -27.73
#